data_AF-A0A0N1KI83-F1
#
_entry.id   AF-A0A0N1KI83-F1
#
_cell.length_a   1.000
_cell.length_b   1.000
_cell.length_c   1.000
_cell.angle_alpha   90.00
_cell.angle_beta   90.00
_cell.angle_gamma   90.00
#
_symmetry.space_group_name_H-M   'P 1'
#
loop_
_entity.id
_entity.type
_entity.pdbx_description
1 polymer ?
#
loop_
_entity_poly.entity_id
_entity_poly.type
_entity_poly.pdbx_seq_one_letter_code
_entity_poly.pdbx_strand_id
1 'polypeptide(L)' 'MNYYDEIKNSVDARLKENSITEMNILLTQLSHDQKLTQEQRFEQQQRLREAIFTHHETK' A
#
# COMPACT_ATOMS: atom_id res chain seq x y z
N MET A 1 -3.45 -17.76 -7.47
CA MET A 1 -2.76 -16.56 -6.94
C MET A 1 -3.11 -16.43 -5.47
N ASN A 2 -2.15 -16.11 -4.62
CA ASN A 2 -2.41 -15.84 -3.21
C ASN A 2 -2.98 -14.42 -3.08
N TYR A 3 -3.95 -14.20 -2.18
CA TYR A 3 -4.54 -12.88 -1.96
C TYR A 3 -3.48 -11.82 -1.63
N TYR A 4 -2.42 -12.24 -0.92
CA TYR A 4 -1.28 -11.38 -0.62
C TYR A 4 -0.55 -10.88 -1.88
N ASP A 5 -0.35 -11.73 -2.89
CA ASP A 5 0.28 -11.32 -4.15
C ASP A 5 -0.58 -10.34 -4.94
N GLU A 6 -1.92 -10.48 -4.89
CA GLU A 6 -2.84 -9.53 -5.53
C GLU A 6 -2.76 -8.15 -4.89
N ILE A 7 -2.70 -8.10 -3.56
CA ILE A 7 -2.50 -6.87 -2.80
C ILE A 7 -1.13 -6.26 -3.13
N LYS A 8 -0.07 -7.07 -3.16
CA LYS A 8 1.28 -6.61 -3.48
C LYS A 8 1.35 -5.98 -4.87
N ASN A 9 0.72 -6.61 -5.87
CA ASN A 9 0.64 -6.07 -7.22
C ASN A 9 -0.17 -4.77 -7.27
N SER A 10 -1.25 -4.67 -6.49
CA SER A 10 -2.05 -3.45 -6.38
C SER A 10 -1.25 -2.31 -5.76
N VAL A 11 -0.52 -2.56 -4.68
CA VAL A 11 0.40 -1.60 -4.06
C VAL A 11 1.42 -1.12 -5.09
N ASP A 12 2.10 -2.05 -5.77
CA ASP A 12 3.13 -1.71 -6.77
C ASP A 12 2.59 -0.84 -7.91
N ALA A 13 1.36 -1.10 -8.37
CA ALA A 13 0.69 -0.26 -9.36
C ALA A 13 0.45 1.16 -8.84
N ARG A 14 -0.05 1.32 -7.60
CA ARG A 14 -0.28 2.65 -7.00
C ARG A 14 1.02 3.42 -6.74
N LEU A 15 2.09 2.71 -6.39
CA LEU A 15 3.43 3.29 -6.26
C LEU A 15 3.91 3.86 -7.61
N LYS A 16 3.67 3.16 -8.72
CA LYS A 16 4.02 3.62 -10.07
C LYS A 16 3.17 4.80 -10.54
N GLU A 17 1.87 4.79 -10.24
CA GLU A 17 0.96 5.91 -10.51
C GLU A 17 1.33 7.16 -9.71
N ASN A 18 2.05 6.98 -8.60
CA ASN A 18 2.58 8.04 -7.74
C ASN A 18 1.49 8.99 -7.21
N SER A 19 0.27 8.46 -7.02
CA SER A 19 -0.89 9.21 -6.52
C SER A 19 -1.04 9.02 -5.02
N ILE A 20 -0.76 10.06 -4.23
CA ILE A 20 -0.91 10.06 -2.77
C ILE A 20 -2.36 9.72 -2.37
N THR A 21 -3.36 10.21 -3.10
CA THR A 21 -4.77 9.92 -2.82
C THR A 21 -5.05 8.42 -2.92
N GLU A 22 -4.61 7.78 -4.00
CA GLU A 22 -4.81 6.35 -4.22
C GLU A 22 -4.03 5.50 -3.20
N MET A 23 -2.83 5.93 -2.81
CA MET A 23 -2.04 5.27 -1.76
C MET A 23 -2.73 5.35 -0.39
N ASN A 24 -3.33 6.50 -0.04
CA ASN A 24 -4.08 6.66 1.21
C ASN A 24 -5.37 5.83 1.24
N ILE A 25 -6.10 5.76 0.13
CA ILE A 25 -7.27 4.89 0.01
C ILE A 25 -6.87 3.43 0.26
N LEU A 26 -5.78 2.98 -0.35
CA LEU A 26 -5.30 1.61 -0.19
C LEU A 26 -4.83 1.33 1.25
N LEU A 27 -4.17 2.29 1.91
CA LEU A 27 -3.83 2.19 3.35
C LEU A 27 -5.06 1.95 4.23
N THR A 28 -6.14 2.69 3.99
CA THR A 28 -7.40 2.50 4.71
C THR A 28 -8.01 1.13 4.40
N GLN A 29 -8.01 0.69 3.14
CA GLN A 29 -8.52 -0.64 2.76
C GLN A 29 -7.74 -1.76 3.46
N LEU A 30 -6.40 -1.71 3.43
CA LEU A 30 -5.53 -2.66 4.11
C LEU A 30 -5.76 -2.70 5.62
N SER A 31 -6.13 -1.58 6.23
CA SER A 31 -6.44 -1.54 7.68
C SER A 31 -7.69 -2.35 8.04
N HIS A 32 -8.67 -2.40 7.13
CA HIS A 32 -9.92 -3.15 7.31
C HIS A 32 -9.86 -4.57 6.75
N ASP A 33 -8.75 -4.93 6.11
CA ASP A 33 -8.58 -6.23 5.48
C ASP A 33 -8.40 -7.32 6.55
N GLN A 34 -9.33 -8.27 6.61
CA GLN A 34 -9.27 -9.40 7.55
C GLN A 34 -8.68 -10.67 6.92
N LYS A 35 -8.45 -10.66 5.59
CA LYS A 35 -7.91 -11.80 4.85
C LYS A 35 -6.39 -11.86 4.96
N LEU A 36 -5.74 -10.73 5.18
CA LEU A 36 -4.30 -10.65 5.44
C LEU A 36 -3.97 -10.84 6.91
N THR A 37 -2.81 -11.46 7.17
CA THR A 37 -2.25 -11.46 8.52
C THR A 37 -1.86 -10.05 8.96
N GLN A 38 -1.68 -9.85 10.27
CA GLN A 38 -1.24 -8.56 10.79
C GLN A 38 0.11 -8.13 10.20
N GLU A 39 1.06 -9.06 10.08
CA GLU A 39 2.38 -8.80 9.48
C GLU A 39 2.28 -8.41 8.01
N GLN A 40 1.50 -9.14 7.21
CA GLN A 40 1.30 -8.84 5.79
C GLN A 40 0.67 -7.46 5.57
N ARG A 41 -0.33 -7.10 6.40
CA ARG A 41 -0.93 -5.76 6.36
C ARG A 41 0.09 -4.70 6.69
N PHE A 42 0.83 -4.90 7.78
CA PHE A 42 1.80 -3.94 8.24
C PHE A 42 2.92 -3.71 7.22
N GLU A 43 3.41 -4.78 6.58
CA GLU A 43 4.41 -4.69 5.52
C GLU A 43 3.93 -3.82 4.35
N GLN A 44 2.73 -4.10 3.82
CA GLN A 44 2.20 -3.32 2.70
C GLN A 44 1.83 -1.88 3.08
N GLN A 45 1.35 -1.67 4.31
CA GLN A 45 1.10 -0.33 4.83
C GLN A 45 2.39 0.49 4.98
N GLN A 46 3.47 -0.14 5.47
CA GLN A 46 4.75 0.53 5.62
C GLN A 46 5.30 0.96 4.26
N ARG A 47 5.25 0.08 3.24
CA ARG A 47 5.64 0.41 1.87
C ARG A 47 4.89 1.62 1.31
N LEU A 48 3.58 1.69 1.54
CA LEU A 48 2.77 2.84 1.11
C LEU A 48 3.16 4.12 1.85
N ARG A 49 3.40 4.04 3.16
CA ARG A 49 3.83 5.21 3.96
C ARG A 49 5.19 5.74 3.52
N GLU A 50 6.16 4.85 3.29
CA GLU A 50 7.48 5.22 2.79
C GLU A 50 7.38 5.93 1.44
N ALA A 51 6.57 5.40 0.53
CA ALA A 51 6.39 6.03 -0.78
C ALA A 51 5.69 7.39 -0.71
N ILE A 52 4.67 7.54 0.15
CA ILE A 52 4.02 8.84 0.40
C ILE A 52 5.04 9.83 0.97
N PHE A 53 5.87 9.40 1.92
CA PHE A 53 6.91 10.24 2.51
C PHE A 53 7.96 10.66 1.47
N THR A 54 8.48 9.72 0.68
CA THR A 54 9.42 10.02 -0.40
C THR A 54 8.80 10.97 -1.43
N HIS A 55 7.52 10.80 -1.80
CA HIS A 55 6.84 11.74 -2.70
C HIS A 55 6.80 13.16 -2.12
N HIS A 56 6.56 13.28 -0.81
CA HIS A 56 6.57 14.56 -0.12
C HIS A 56 7.96 15.24 -0.11
N GLU A 57 9.05 14.48 -0.05
CA GLU A 57 10.41 15.03 -0.10
C GLU A 57 10.89 15.38 -1.52
N THR A 58 10.30 14.78 -2.56
CA THR A 58 10.74 14.95 -3.95
C THR A 58 10.05 16.13 -4.67
N LYS A 59 9.25 16.94 -3.97
CA LYS A 59 8.47 18.06 -4.54
C LYS A 59 8.80 19.38 -3.86
#